data_AF-L9YHS9-F1
#
_entry.id   AF-L9YHS9-F1
#
_cell.length_a   1.000
_cell.length_b   1.000
_cell.length_c   1.000
_cell.angle_alpha   90.00
_cell.angle_beta   90.00
_cell.angle_gamma   90.00
#
_symmetry.space_group_name_H-M   'P 1'
#
loop_
_entity.id
_entity.type
_entity.pdbx_description
1 polymer ?
#
loop_
_entity_poly.entity_id
_entity_poly.type
_entity_poly.pdbx_seq_one_letter_code
_entity_poly.pdbx_strand_id
1 'polypeptide(L)'
;MSTTQTILSTLLYHGYDGTSGFTGFANEGTWIIFAVILVPVYIMLAAWFLGKPRDTKAGLTGVSYLVGLTTSMWVGMFVLTVLIGVVFYGGPPEPISSVGPP
;
A
#
# COMPACT_ATOMS: atom_id res chain seq x y z
N MET A 1 29.18 -10.59 -24.61
CA MET A 1 29.37 -10.36 -23.16
C MET A 1 30.39 -11.36 -22.65
N SER A 2 31.39 -10.91 -21.89
CA SER A 2 32.40 -11.80 -21.31
C SER A 2 31.87 -12.50 -20.06
N THR A 3 32.32 -13.72 -19.78
CA THR A 3 31.89 -14.53 -18.63
C THR A 3 31.96 -13.78 -17.29
N THR A 4 32.95 -12.91 -17.13
CA THR A 4 33.11 -12.03 -15.96
C THR A 4 31.95 -11.04 -15.81
N GLN A 5 31.43 -10.46 -16.90
CA GLN A 5 30.27 -9.58 -16.85
C GLN A 5 28.98 -10.34 -16.48
N THR A 6 28.84 -11.58 -16.93
CA THR A 6 27.70 -12.44 -16.54
C THR A 6 27.74 -12.78 -15.06
N ILE A 7 28.91 -13.13 -14.52
CA ILE A 7 29.06 -13.44 -13.09
C ILE A 7 28.81 -12.19 -12.23
N LEU A 8 29.37 -11.05 -12.63
CA LEU A 8 29.15 -9.79 -11.92
C LEU A 8 27.69 -9.33 -11.99
N SER A 9 27.01 -9.46 -13.13
CA SER A 9 25.58 -9.13 -13.22
C SER A 9 24.73 -10.05 -12.37
N THR A 10 24.98 -11.37 -12.34
CA THR A 10 24.29 -12.28 -11.42
C THR A 10 24.56 -11.95 -9.95
N LEU A 11 25.81 -11.62 -9.57
CA LEU A 11 26.21 -11.33 -8.19
C LEU A 11 25.97 -9.88 -7.74
N LEU A 12 25.63 -8.94 -8.63
CA LEU A 12 25.20 -7.58 -8.27
C LEU A 12 23.69 -7.38 -8.49
N TYR A 13 23.07 -8.19 -9.34
CA TYR A 13 21.65 -8.17 -9.71
C TYR A 13 20.99 -9.52 -9.38
N HIS A 14 21.32 -10.05 -8.20
CA HIS A 14 20.91 -11.36 -7.71
C HIS A 14 19.45 -11.27 -7.25
N GLY A 15 18.54 -11.70 -8.13
CA GLY A 15 17.26 -12.27 -7.75
C GLY A 15 16.21 -11.33 -7.15
N TYR A 16 16.48 -10.03 -7.06
CA TYR A 16 15.40 -9.03 -6.93
C TYR A 16 14.92 -8.66 -8.32
N ASP A 17 14.34 -9.64 -9.03
CA ASP A 17 13.40 -9.31 -10.09
C ASP A 17 12.20 -8.67 -9.39
N GLY A 18 12.22 -7.35 -9.21
CA GLY A 18 11.21 -6.63 -8.43
C GLY A 18 9.78 -6.74 -8.98
N THR A 19 9.57 -7.50 -10.07
CA THR A 19 8.30 -7.59 -10.81
C THR A 19 8.14 -8.88 -11.65
N SER A 20 8.86 -9.99 -11.43
CA SER A 20 8.61 -11.22 -12.20
C SER A 20 7.49 -12.06 -11.57
N GLY A 21 6.22 -11.78 -11.93
CA GLY A 21 5.05 -12.54 -11.42
C GLY A 21 3.74 -11.75 -11.41
N PHE A 22 2.87 -12.05 -10.45
CA PHE A 22 1.62 -11.32 -10.20
C PHE A 22 1.95 -9.88 -9.74
N THR A 23 2.14 -8.95 -10.68
CA THR A 23 2.50 -7.54 -10.42
C THR A 23 1.30 -6.66 -10.06
N GLY A 24 0.19 -7.26 -9.64
CA GLY A 24 -0.90 -6.52 -9.00
C GLY A 24 -0.51 -6.09 -7.59
N PHE A 25 -1.26 -5.17 -6.99
CA PHE A 25 -1.10 -4.71 -5.60
C PHE A 25 -0.83 -5.85 -4.58
N ALA A 26 -1.24 -7.10 -4.86
CA ALA A 26 -0.99 -8.27 -4.02
C ALA A 26 0.35 -8.99 -4.35
N ASN A 27 1.48 -8.30 -4.16
CA ASN A 27 2.81 -8.90 -4.12
C ASN A 27 3.03 -9.71 -2.82
N GLU A 28 4.10 -10.52 -2.69
CA GLU A 28 4.34 -11.31 -1.45
C GLU A 28 4.40 -10.43 -0.20
N GLY A 29 5.03 -9.26 -0.30
CA GLY A 29 5.10 -8.30 0.82
C GLY A 29 3.71 -7.78 1.26
N THR A 30 2.81 -7.54 0.31
CA THR A 30 1.43 -7.12 0.60
C THR A 30 0.70 -8.22 1.37
N TRP A 31 0.87 -9.48 0.96
CA TRP A 31 0.28 -10.61 1.67
C TRP A 31 0.79 -10.73 3.10
N ILE A 32 2.10 -10.57 3.33
CA ILE A 32 2.67 -10.61 4.67
C ILE A 32 2.04 -9.52 5.56
N ILE A 33 1.95 -8.28 5.06
CA ILE A 33 1.39 -7.17 5.83
C ILE A 33 -0.10 -7.40 6.08
N PHE A 34 -0.91 -7.51 5.03
CA PHE A 34 -2.36 -7.53 5.16
C PHE A 34 -2.93 -8.85 5.66
N ALA A 35 -2.27 -9.99 5.45
CA ALA A 35 -2.81 -11.30 5.82
C ALA A 35 -2.14 -11.95 7.03
N VAL A 36 -0.93 -11.55 7.41
CA VAL A 36 -0.24 -12.09 8.60
C VAL A 36 -0.14 -11.05 9.70
N ILE A 37 0.45 -9.89 9.40
CA ILE A 37 0.69 -8.85 10.40
C ILE A 37 -0.63 -8.22 10.88
N LEU A 38 -1.60 -8.02 9.99
CA LEU A 38 -2.90 -7.42 10.33
C LEU A 38 -3.88 -8.39 11.01
N VAL A 39 -3.55 -9.69 11.13
CA VAL A 39 -4.44 -10.70 11.74
C VAL A 39 -4.96 -10.29 13.13
N PRO A 40 -4.12 -9.81 14.08
CA PRO A 40 -4.61 -9.42 15.39
C PRO A 40 -5.63 -8.29 15.33
N VAL A 41 -5.50 -7.36 14.38
CA VAL A 41 -6.44 -6.25 14.18
C VAL A 41 -7.78 -6.78 13.68
N TYR A 42 -7.79 -7.71 12.72
CA TYR A 42 -9.04 -8.34 12.27
C TYR A 42 -9.73 -9.11 13.38
N ILE A 43 -8.96 -9.84 14.20
CA ILE A 43 -9.52 -10.56 15.35
C ILE A 43 -10.11 -9.57 16.36
N MET A 44 -9.41 -8.47 16.66
CA MET A 44 -9.91 -7.42 17.55
C MET A 44 -11.23 -6.83 17.02
N LEU A 45 -11.29 -6.47 15.74
CA LEU A 45 -12.49 -5.93 15.10
C LEU A 45 -13.63 -6.95 15.11
N ALA A 46 -13.36 -8.21 14.78
CA ALA A 46 -14.36 -9.28 14.85
C ALA A 46 -14.87 -9.47 16.28
N ALA A 47 -14.00 -9.39 17.28
CA ALA A 47 -14.35 -9.53 18.69
C ALA A 47 -15.31 -8.44 19.16
N TRP A 48 -15.27 -7.22 18.60
CA TRP A 48 -16.23 -6.16 18.93
C TRP A 48 -17.67 -6.52 18.57
N PHE A 49 -17.89 -7.38 17.56
CA PHE A 49 -19.22 -7.76 17.09
C PHE A 49 -19.64 -9.18 17.50
N LEU A 50 -18.69 -10.10 17.62
CA LEU A 50 -18.94 -11.51 18.00
C LEU A 50 -18.79 -11.77 19.50
N GLY A 51 -18.02 -10.94 20.21
CA GLY A 51 -17.78 -11.08 21.66
C GLY A 51 -19.03 -10.87 22.50
N LYS A 52 -19.00 -11.34 23.76
CA LYS A 52 -20.04 -11.04 24.76
C LYS A 52 -19.37 -10.40 25.99
N PRO A 53 -19.95 -9.34 26.57
CA PRO A 53 -21.11 -8.58 26.09
C PRO A 53 -20.78 -7.74 24.84
N ARG A 54 -21.76 -7.57 23.93
CA ARG A 54 -21.60 -6.77 22.69
C ARG A 54 -22.43 -5.50 22.74
N ASP A 55 -21.83 -4.39 22.30
CA ASP A 55 -22.52 -3.14 21.96
C ASP A 55 -22.15 -2.76 20.51
N THR A 56 -23.06 -3.03 19.59
CA THR A 56 -22.86 -2.78 18.16
C THR A 56 -22.73 -1.29 17.85
N LYS A 57 -23.33 -0.39 18.63
CA LYS A 57 -23.22 1.05 18.40
C LYS A 57 -21.82 1.54 18.74
N ALA A 58 -21.28 1.09 19.87
CA ALA A 58 -19.90 1.38 20.27
C ALA A 58 -18.90 0.80 19.25
N GLY A 59 -19.10 -0.46 18.82
CA GLY A 59 -18.26 -1.10 17.80
C GLY A 59 -18.29 -0.36 16.46
N LEU A 60 -19.46 0.04 15.97
CA LEU A 60 -19.59 0.80 14.73
C LEU A 60 -18.93 2.17 14.83
N THR A 61 -19.10 2.85 15.97
CA THR A 61 -18.43 4.13 16.23
C THR A 61 -16.91 3.98 16.18
N GLY A 62 -16.36 2.95 16.83
CA GLY A 62 -14.93 2.64 16.77
C GLY A 62 -14.44 2.36 15.34
N VAL A 63 -15.17 1.54 14.58
CA VAL A 63 -14.82 1.24 13.17
C VAL A 63 -14.84 2.52 12.33
N SER A 64 -15.83 3.39 12.52
CA SER A 64 -15.94 4.65 11.79
C SER A 64 -14.74 5.56 12.05
N TYR A 65 -14.23 5.62 13.29
CA TYR A 65 -13.01 6.37 13.61
C TYR A 65 -11.79 5.74 12.96
N LEU A 66 -11.63 4.42 13.01
CA LEU A 66 -10.48 3.73 12.41
C LEU A 66 -10.43 3.92 10.90
N VAL A 67 -11.56 3.73 10.21
CA VAL A 67 -11.67 3.95 8.76
C VAL A 67 -11.47 5.42 8.45
N GLY A 68 -12.15 6.32 9.16
CA GLY A 68 -12.06 7.77 8.95
C GLY A 68 -10.63 8.29 9.10
N LEU A 69 -9.93 7.92 10.17
CA LEU A 69 -8.53 8.31 10.39
C LEU A 69 -7.63 7.75 9.28
N THR A 70 -7.72 6.45 9.01
CA THR A 70 -6.86 5.82 7.99
C THR A 70 -7.10 6.46 6.62
N THR A 71 -8.36 6.61 6.21
CA THR A 71 -8.71 7.28 4.95
C THR A 71 -8.22 8.72 4.94
N SER A 72 -8.38 9.48 6.02
CA SER A 72 -7.90 10.87 6.07
C SER A 72 -6.38 11.00 5.91
N MET A 73 -5.61 10.06 6.48
CA MET A 73 -4.15 10.05 6.35
C MET A 73 -3.72 9.78 4.90
N TRP A 74 -4.32 8.76 4.27
CA TRP A 74 -3.99 8.37 2.90
C TRP A 74 -4.48 9.40 1.88
N VAL A 75 -5.72 9.88 2.02
CA VAL A 75 -6.29 10.91 1.14
C VAL A 75 -5.54 12.23 1.31
N GLY A 76 -5.17 12.61 2.52
CA GLY A 76 -4.37 13.82 2.77
C GLY A 76 -3.02 13.75 2.05
N MET A 77 -2.31 12.63 2.17
CA MET A 77 -1.06 12.41 1.44
C MET A 77 -1.27 12.43 -0.07
N PHE A 78 -2.31 11.76 -0.58
CA PHE A 78 -2.67 11.76 -2.00
C PHE A 78 -2.92 13.18 -2.53
N VAL A 79 -3.73 13.97 -1.84
CA VAL A 79 -4.04 15.35 -2.24
C VAL A 79 -2.77 16.20 -2.23
N LEU A 80 -1.91 16.07 -1.22
CA LEU A 80 -0.65 16.80 -1.16
C LEU A 80 0.27 16.45 -2.35
N THR A 81 0.39 15.16 -2.67
CA THR A 81 1.19 14.70 -3.82
C THR A 81 0.65 15.25 -5.14
N VAL A 82 -0.68 15.29 -5.31
CA VAL A 82 -1.31 15.90 -6.49
C VAL A 82 -1.04 17.40 -6.56
N LEU A 83 -1.18 18.12 -5.44
CA LEU A 83 -0.92 19.57 -5.38
C LEU A 83 0.55 19.88 -5.73
N ILE A 84 1.49 19.10 -5.23
CA ILE A 84 2.92 19.24 -5.57
C ILE A 84 3.12 19.01 -7.07
N GLY A 85 2.52 17.96 -7.64
CA GLY A 85 2.54 17.70 -9.08
C GLY A 85 2.08 18.91 -9.90
N VAL A 86 0.91 19.45 -9.56
CA VAL A 86 0.33 20.59 -10.28
C VAL A 86 1.18 21.86 -10.14
N VAL A 87 1.62 22.18 -8.92
CA VAL A 87 2.33 23.45 -8.63
C VAL A 87 3.75 23.46 -9.20
N PHE A 88 4.47 22.34 -9.12
CA PHE A 88 5.89 22.29 -9.49
C PHE A 88 6.16 21.63 -10.84
N TYR A 89 5.26 20.76 -11.32
CA TYR A 89 5.46 19.95 -12.52
C TYR A 89 4.38 20.16 -13.60
N GLY A 90 3.42 21.07 -13.37
CA GLY A 90 2.45 21.48 -14.38
C GLY A 90 1.31 20.48 -14.65
N GLY A 91 1.20 19.41 -13.87
CA GLY A 91 0.16 18.40 -14.02
C GLY A 91 0.12 17.40 -12.86
N PRO A 92 -1.02 16.70 -12.64
CA PRO A 92 -1.11 15.69 -11.60
C PRO A 92 -0.23 14.47 -11.93
N PRO A 93 0.34 13.79 -10.93
CA PRO A 93 1.25 12.66 -11.15
C PRO A 93 0.56 11.46 -11.81
N GLU A 94 1.34 10.59 -12.45
CA GLU A 94 0.85 9.31 -12.96
C GLU A 94 0.28 8.46 -11.83
N PRO A 95 -0.86 7.75 -12.05
CA PRO A 95 -1.51 7.47 -13.33
C PRO A 95 -2.61 8.47 -13.74
N ILE A 96 -2.80 9.56 -13.00
CA ILE A 96 -3.92 10.50 -13.21
C ILE A 96 -3.71 11.34 -14.47
N SER A 97 -2.46 11.70 -14.77
CA SER A 97 -2.07 12.21 -16.09
C SER A 97 -0.73 11.64 -16.49
N SER A 98 -0.56 11.32 -17.79
CA SER A 98 0.75 11.01 -18.34
C SER A 98 1.42 12.33 -18.66
N VAL A 99 2.21 12.84 -17.71
CA VAL A 99 3.19 13.89 -18.01
C VAL A 99 4.40 13.22 -18.67
N GLY A 100 4.17 12.68 -19.87
CA GLY A 100 5.24 12.25 -20.77
C GLY A 100 6.12 13.44 -21.18
N PRO A 101 7.35 13.21 -21.68
CA PRO A 101 8.25 14.30 -22.06
C PRO A 101 7.60 15.17 -23.15
N PRO A 102 7.85 16.50 -23.18
CA PRO A 102 7.50 17.33 -24.32
C PRO A 102 8.24 16.92 -25.60
#